data_AF-A0A2D9FXQ5-F1
#
_entry.id   AF-A0A2D9FXQ5-F1
#
_cell.length_a   1.000
_cell.length_b   1.000
_cell.length_c   1.000
_cell.angle_alpha   90.00
_cell.angle_beta   90.00
_cell.angle_gamma   90.00
#
_symmetry.space_group_name_H-M   'P 1'
#
loop_
_entity.id
_entity.type
_entity.pdbx_description
1 polymer ?
#
loop_
_entity_poly.entity_id
_entity_poly.type
_entity_poly.pdbx_seq_one_letter_code
_entity_poly.pdbx_strand_id
1 'polypeptide(L)'
;MNKYKKLYMEIWNERPHVCAVCGEPIPSPVVHNFSHIYTKGAHPALKMVKANIQLWCSSVTRKEGRGCHELWSVQPHKFWIRAKQHGWEKPSVSEILELETEEV
;
A
#
# COMPACT_ATOMS: atom_id res chain seq x y z
N MET A 1 0.34 -20.49 10.93
CA MET A 1 0.77 -19.46 9.95
C MET A 1 0.13 -18.13 10.33
N ASN A 2 0.89 -17.02 10.41
CA ASN A 2 0.33 -15.69 10.74
C ASN A 2 -0.60 -15.22 9.59
N LYS A 3 -1.86 -14.89 9.89
CA LYS A 3 -2.87 -14.44 8.91
C LYS A 3 -2.42 -13.24 8.06
N TYR A 4 -1.63 -12.32 8.64
CA TYR A 4 -1.07 -11.18 7.89
C TYR A 4 -0.03 -11.63 6.88
N LYS A 5 0.81 -12.60 7.23
CA LYS A 5 1.80 -13.15 6.29
C LYS A 5 1.12 -13.82 5.10
N LYS A 6 0.04 -14.55 5.34
CA LYS A 6 -0.75 -15.18 4.26
C LYS A 6 -1.33 -14.11 3.32
N LEU A 7 -2.05 -13.12 3.87
CA LEU A 7 -2.64 -12.01 3.12
C LEU A 7 -1.60 -11.23 2.30
N TYR A 8 -0.44 -10.94 2.88
CA TYR A 8 0.62 -10.20 2.19
C TYR A 8 1.21 -11.02 1.03
N MET A 9 1.37 -12.34 1.19
CA MET A 9 1.83 -13.18 0.09
C MET A 9 0.78 -13.34 -1.01
N GLU A 10 -0.52 -13.39 -0.67
CA GLU A 10 -1.60 -13.34 -1.66
C GLU A 10 -1.53 -12.05 -2.48
N ILE A 11 -1.48 -10.89 -1.81
CA ILE A 11 -1.31 -9.57 -2.45
C ILE A 11 -0.05 -9.53 -3.33
N TRP A 12 1.06 -10.10 -2.86
CA TRP A 12 2.31 -10.13 -3.61
C TRP A 12 2.22 -10.97 -4.88
N ASN A 13 1.54 -12.10 -4.83
CA ASN A 13 1.40 -12.99 -5.99
C ASN A 13 0.41 -12.46 -7.03
N GLU A 14 -0.58 -11.66 -6.60
CA GLU A 14 -1.65 -11.14 -7.45
C GLU A 14 -1.30 -9.82 -8.14
N ARG A 15 -0.38 -9.02 -7.59
CA ARG A 15 -0.17 -7.63 -8.02
C ARG A 15 1.22 -7.40 -8.62
N PRO A 16 1.35 -6.43 -9.55
CA PRO A 16 2.66 -5.99 -10.02
C PRO A 16 3.57 -5.56 -8.87
N HIS A 17 4.84 -5.99 -8.90
CA HIS A 17 5.85 -5.70 -7.86
C HIS A 17 6.43 -4.29 -7.99
N VAL A 18 5.56 -3.30 -8.06
CA VAL A 18 5.88 -1.88 -8.18
C VAL A 18 5.12 -1.08 -7.14
N CYS A 19 5.67 0.08 -6.76
CA CYS A 19 5.03 1.01 -5.86
C CYS A 19 3.78 1.60 -6.52
N ALA A 20 2.61 1.39 -5.93
CA ALA A 20 1.34 1.93 -6.44
C ALA A 20 1.33 3.47 -6.52
N VAL A 21 2.14 4.17 -5.71
CA VAL A 21 2.18 5.64 -5.67
C VAL A 21 3.15 6.23 -6.67
N CYS A 22 4.32 5.62 -6.89
CA CYS A 22 5.39 6.25 -7.69
C CYS A 22 5.99 5.36 -8.78
N GLY A 23 5.51 4.13 -8.94
CA GLY A 23 5.97 3.18 -9.95
C GLY A 23 7.33 2.53 -9.68
N GLU A 24 8.02 2.89 -8.60
CA GLU A 24 9.34 2.33 -8.27
C GLU A 24 9.27 0.80 -8.10
N PRO A 25 10.19 0.02 -8.70
CA PRO A 25 10.25 -1.42 -8.50
C PRO A 25 10.45 -1.81 -7.03
N ILE A 26 9.77 -2.86 -6.58
CA ILE A 26 9.94 -3.46 -5.26
C ILE A 26 10.56 -4.85 -5.49
N PRO A 27 11.84 -5.08 -5.15
CA PRO A 27 12.53 -6.31 -5.52
C PRO A 27 12.16 -7.51 -4.64
N SER A 28 11.57 -7.28 -3.47
CA SER A 28 11.19 -8.34 -2.53
C SER A 28 10.03 -7.92 -1.62
N PRO A 29 9.20 -8.88 -1.15
CA PRO A 29 8.07 -8.59 -0.28
C PRO A 29 8.52 -8.38 1.17
N VAL A 30 8.88 -7.14 1.51
CA VAL A 30 9.15 -6.77 2.91
C VAL A 30 7.84 -6.28 3.55
N VAL A 31 7.64 -6.57 4.84
CA VAL A 31 6.43 -6.18 5.60
C VAL A 31 6.12 -4.68 5.47
N HIS A 32 7.15 -3.84 5.42
CA HIS A 32 7.02 -2.38 5.27
C HIS A 32 6.51 -1.93 3.90
N ASN A 33 6.47 -2.81 2.89
CA ASN A 33 5.87 -2.47 1.60
C ASN A 33 4.34 -2.62 1.61
N PHE A 34 3.77 -3.42 2.51
CA PHE A 34 2.33 -3.64 2.61
C PHE A 34 1.67 -2.56 3.47
N SER A 35 1.32 -1.46 2.81
CA SER A 35 0.88 -0.23 3.47
C SER A 35 -0.63 -0.12 3.50
N HIS A 36 -1.21 0.07 4.69
CA HIS A 36 -2.64 0.35 4.83
C HIS A 36 -2.96 1.79 4.38
N ILE A 37 -3.85 1.96 3.40
CA ILE A 37 -4.37 3.27 2.97
C ILE A 37 -5.16 3.90 4.12
N TYR A 38 -6.05 3.13 4.73
CA TYR A 38 -6.75 3.48 5.96
C TYR A 38 -6.20 2.67 7.12
N THR A 39 -5.72 3.37 8.15
CA THR A 39 -4.97 2.75 9.26
C THR A 39 -5.83 1.78 10.05
N LYS A 40 -5.19 0.73 10.60
CA LYS A 40 -5.86 -0.31 11.39
C LYS A 40 -6.58 0.23 12.64
N GLY A 41 -6.07 1.33 13.21
CA GLY A 41 -6.65 1.95 14.40
C GLY A 41 -7.93 2.73 14.10
N ALA A 42 -7.95 3.48 13.00
CA ALA A 42 -9.12 4.26 12.60
C ALA A 42 -10.17 3.42 11.86
N HIS A 43 -9.74 2.41 11.11
CA HIS A 43 -10.61 1.55 10.29
C HIS A 43 -10.32 0.06 10.53
N PRO A 44 -10.66 -0.49 11.71
CA PRO A 44 -10.36 -1.87 12.05
C PRO A 44 -11.05 -2.90 11.15
N ALA A 45 -12.21 -2.56 10.56
CA ALA A 45 -12.92 -3.40 9.59
C ALA A 45 -12.11 -3.60 8.30
N LEU A 46 -11.31 -2.61 7.91
CA LEU A 46 -10.52 -2.64 6.67
C LEU A 46 -9.14 -3.32 6.85
N LYS A 47 -8.82 -3.84 8.04
CA LYS A 47 -7.47 -4.32 8.36
C LYS A 47 -7.02 -5.54 7.55
N MET A 48 -7.98 -6.37 7.09
CA MET A 48 -7.76 -7.60 6.31
C MET A 48 -8.25 -7.48 4.86
N VAL A 49 -8.85 -6.34 4.49
CA VAL A 49 -9.36 -6.08 3.13
C VAL A 49 -8.15 -5.86 2.23
N LYS A 50 -8.00 -6.66 1.17
CA LYS A 50 -6.85 -6.59 0.26
C LYS A 50 -6.78 -5.21 -0.40
N ALA A 51 -7.91 -4.66 -0.83
CA ALA A 51 -7.98 -3.34 -1.47
C ALA A 51 -7.49 -2.19 -0.58
N ASN A 52 -7.56 -2.34 0.75
CA ASN A 52 -7.05 -1.34 1.69
C ASN A 52 -5.52 -1.41 1.91
N ILE A 53 -4.85 -2.43 1.39
CA ILE A 53 -3.39 -2.60 1.51
C ILE A 53 -2.79 -2.38 0.13
N GLN A 54 -1.85 -1.44 -0.02
CA GLN A 54 -1.12 -1.25 -1.28
C GLN A 54 0.36 -1.54 -1.11
N LEU A 55 1.00 -1.94 -2.21
CA LEU A 55 2.44 -2.07 -2.28
C LEU A 55 3.06 -0.69 -2.47
N TRP A 56 3.75 -0.18 -1.46
CA TRP A 56 4.49 1.08 -1.53
C TRP A 56 5.98 0.82 -1.35
N CYS A 57 6.82 1.56 -2.06
CA CYS A 57 8.26 1.52 -1.79
C CYS A 57 8.54 2.01 -0.36
N SER A 58 9.48 1.35 0.31
CA SER A 58 10.00 1.75 1.61
C SER A 58 11.47 2.15 1.47
N SER A 59 12.06 2.76 2.49
CA SER A 59 13.51 3.02 2.50
C SER A 59 14.34 1.75 2.48
N VAL A 60 13.75 0.59 2.81
CA VAL A 60 14.40 -0.72 2.72
C VAL A 60 14.51 -1.19 1.27
N THR A 61 13.51 -0.89 0.45
CA THR A 61 13.45 -1.34 -0.95
C THR A 61 13.87 -0.28 -1.95
N ARG A 62 14.17 0.94 -1.48
CA ARG A 62 14.56 2.07 -2.32
C ARG A 62 16.05 2.36 -2.18
N LYS A 63 16.72 2.66 -3.30
CA LYS A 63 18.15 2.98 -3.33
C LYS A 63 18.46 4.36 -2.72
N GLU A 64 17.56 5.33 -2.88
CA GLU A 64 17.79 6.71 -2.47
C GLU A 64 16.54 7.38 -1.88
N GLY A 65 16.75 8.10 -0.78
CA GLY A 65 15.71 8.90 -0.12
C GLY A 65 14.61 8.09 0.57
N ARG A 66 13.57 8.79 1.06
CA ARG A 66 12.42 8.15 1.72
C ARG A 66 11.46 7.52 0.70
N GLY A 67 11.01 6.31 0.99
CA GLY A 67 9.96 5.62 0.24
C GLY A 67 8.59 6.22 0.50
N CYS A 68 7.59 5.83 -0.30
CA CYS A 68 6.23 6.33 -0.16
C CYS A 68 5.60 5.88 1.17
N HIS A 69 5.97 4.70 1.69
CA HIS A 69 5.51 4.24 3.00
C HIS A 69 5.96 5.16 4.15
N GLU A 70 7.23 5.56 4.17
CA GLU A 70 7.72 6.49 5.18
C GLU A 70 7.11 7.87 5.00
N LEU A 71 7.00 8.38 3.76
CA LEU A 71 6.39 9.69 3.52
C LEU A 71 4.95 9.75 4.01
N TRP A 72 4.15 8.71 3.77
CA TRP A 72 2.78 8.64 4.27
C TRP A 72 2.70 8.80 5.79
N SER A 73 3.64 8.16 6.50
CA SER A 73 3.63 8.09 7.96
C SER A 73 4.22 9.34 8.61
N VAL A 74 5.31 9.89 8.05
CA VAL A 74 6.13 10.91 8.74
C VAL A 74 6.13 12.27 8.04
N GLN A 75 5.83 12.33 6.75
CA GLN A 75 5.87 13.57 5.95
C GLN A 75 4.71 13.58 4.94
N PRO A 76 3.44 13.56 5.41
CA PRO A 76 2.28 13.38 4.55
C PRO A 76 2.15 14.48 3.49
N HIS A 77 2.59 15.71 3.77
CA HIS A 77 2.64 16.78 2.76
C HIS A 77 3.51 16.40 1.54
N LYS A 78 4.66 15.74 1.75
CA LYS A 78 5.52 15.27 0.64
C LYS A 78 4.97 14.03 -0.04
N PHE A 79 4.25 13.18 0.70
CA PHE A 79 3.55 12.06 0.11
C PHE A 79 2.56 12.57 -0.95
N TRP A 80 1.70 13.53 -0.60
CA TRP A 80 0.69 14.04 -1.51
C TRP A 80 1.25 14.75 -2.74
N ILE A 81 2.37 15.46 -2.59
CA ILE A 81 3.10 16.03 -3.74
C ILE A 81 3.51 14.91 -4.70
N ARG A 82 4.12 13.83 -4.19
CA ARG A 82 4.57 12.70 -5.00
C ARG A 82 3.39 11.96 -5.62
N ALA A 83 2.34 11.67 -4.86
CA ALA A 83 1.13 11.04 -5.36
C ALA A 83 0.56 11.83 -6.54
N LYS A 84 0.42 13.15 -6.41
CA LYS A 84 -0.04 14.03 -7.49
C LYS A 84 0.88 13.98 -8.73
N GLN A 85 2.20 13.98 -8.54
CA GLN A 85 3.16 13.89 -9.64
C GLN A 85 3.02 12.60 -10.46
N HIS A 86 2.59 11.52 -9.81
CA HIS A 86 2.45 10.20 -10.43
C HIS A 86 0.99 9.81 -10.68
N GLY A 87 0.04 10.73 -10.51
CA GLY A 87 -1.38 10.49 -10.76
C GLY A 87 -2.04 9.49 -9.81
N TRP A 88 -1.48 9.29 -8.61
CA TRP A 88 -2.12 8.45 -7.59
C TRP A 88 -3.15 9.26 -6.81
N GLU A 89 -4.36 8.71 -6.73
CA GLU A 89 -5.45 9.24 -5.92
C GLU A 89 -5.79 8.26 -4.80
N LYS A 90 -6.19 8.80 -3.64
CA LYS A 90 -6.57 7.96 -2.52
C LYS A 90 -8.00 7.47 -2.75
N PRO A 91 -8.22 6.14 -2.82
CA PRO A 91 -9.57 5.62 -2.93
C PRO A 91 -10.34 5.91 -1.63
N SER A 92 -11.63 6.18 -1.79
CA SER A 92 -12.61 6.26 -0.73
C SER A 92 -12.84 4.90 -0.07
N VAL A 93 -13.53 4.91 1.07
CA VAL A 93 -13.89 3.68 1.78
C VAL A 93 -14.88 2.84 0.96
N SER A 94 -15.83 3.47 0.25
CA SER A 94 -16.77 2.75 -0.61
C SER A 94 -16.06 2.05 -1.76
N GLU A 95 -15.16 2.74 -2.45
CA GLU A 95 -14.37 2.14 -3.54
C GLU A 95 -13.54 0.95 -3.04
N ILE A 96 -12.94 1.04 -1.85
CA ILE A 96 -12.20 -0.08 -1.25
C ILE A 96 -13.11 -1.31 -1.01
N LEU A 97 -14.35 -1.08 -0.56
CA LEU A 97 -15.27 -2.17 -0.26
C LEU A 97 -15.86 -2.78 -1.53
N GLU A 98 -16.15 -1.97 -2.54
CA GLU A 98 -16.62 -2.42 -3.86
C GLU A 98 -15.59 -3.35 -4.52
N LEU A 99 -14.31 -2.95 -4.51
CA LEU A 99 -13.21 -3.75 -5.07
C LEU A 99 -12.99 -5.10 -4.38
N GLU A 100 -13.39 -5.26 -3.11
CA GLU A 100 -13.32 -6.56 -2.42
C GLU A 100 -14.50 -7.47 -2.81
N THR A 101 -15.63 -6.89 -3.23
CA THR A 101 -16.85 -7.65 -3.55
C THR A 101 -16.92 -8.15 -4.99
N GLU A 102 -16.05 -7.67 -5.88
CA GLU A 102 -15.99 -8.12 -7.28
C GLU A 102 -15.16 -9.41 -7.48
N GLU A 103 -14.53 -9.95 -6.43
CA GLU A 103 -13.81 -11.24 -6.44
C GLU A 103 -14.74 -12.47 -6.21
N VAL A 104 -15.99 -12.45 -6.70
CA VAL A 104 -16.97 -13.56 -6.59
C VAL A 104 -17.18 -14.29 -7.92
#